data_AF-A0A9D6FGX4-F1
#
_entry.id   AF-A0A9D6FGX4-F1
#
_cell.length_a   1.000
_cell.length_b   1.000
_cell.length_c   1.000
_cell.angle_alpha   90.00
_cell.angle_beta   90.00
_cell.angle_gamma   90.00
#
_symmetry.space_group_name_H-M   'P 1'
#
loop_
_entity.id
_entity.type
_entity.pdbx_description
1 polymer ?
#
loop_
_entity_poly.entity_id
_entity_poly.type
_entity_poly.pdbx_seq_one_letter_code
_entity_poly.pdbx_strand_id
1 'polypeptide(L)'
;MLKFVALQDHASHVATTVALEEQGIPDLLMVYFSGVDAAEHQYWAYYQPDEFSQRPSAEDVAALGHVVPGYYRYIDAIVGDLLKRLPKDALVVVLSDHGQGPNPNYRPEVTISEYGKWVSGTHGEAPPGILLFSGPGVKPGRVGHTTVFDIAPTLLALLGIPPTQDMPGRVVTEAFVPEVRESLPTDRVARTFMPMEFAPPTPAAADPDLLEKLRSLGYIR
;
A
#
# COMPACT_ATOMS: atom_id res chain seq x y z
N MET A 1 17.34 -11.63 -18.15
CA MET A 1 16.02 -12.12 -17.67
C MET A 1 15.74 -11.36 -16.40
N LEU A 2 14.62 -10.60 -16.33
CA LEU A 2 14.27 -9.83 -15.13
C LEU A 2 13.92 -10.77 -13.97
N LYS A 3 14.39 -10.45 -12.77
CA LYS A 3 14.08 -11.15 -11.52
C LYS A 3 13.10 -10.33 -10.69
N PHE A 4 12.01 -10.97 -10.25
CA PHE A 4 10.94 -10.36 -9.47
C PHE A 4 10.74 -11.12 -8.16
N VAL A 5 10.63 -10.40 -7.04
CA VAL A 5 10.28 -10.97 -5.74
C VAL A 5 9.18 -10.12 -5.11
N ALA A 6 8.07 -10.74 -4.71
CA ALA A 6 6.96 -10.10 -4.01
C ALA A 6 6.64 -10.86 -2.73
N LEU A 7 6.55 -10.14 -1.60
CA LEU A 7 6.33 -10.71 -0.27
C LEU A 7 5.25 -9.92 0.48
N GLN A 8 4.39 -10.66 1.21
CA GLN A 8 3.27 -10.15 2.01
C GLN A 8 3.27 -10.85 3.37
N ASP A 9 2.78 -10.15 4.41
CA ASP A 9 2.44 -10.61 5.78
C ASP A 9 3.42 -10.19 6.90
N HIS A 10 3.08 -10.47 8.16
CA HIS A 10 3.80 -10.08 9.38
C HIS A 10 5.26 -10.55 9.43
N ALA A 11 5.64 -11.55 8.63
CA ALA A 11 7.02 -12.03 8.47
C ALA A 11 7.75 -11.42 7.25
N SER A 12 7.15 -10.45 6.54
CA SER A 12 7.71 -9.81 5.33
C SER A 12 9.16 -9.39 5.52
N HIS A 13 9.54 -8.87 6.69
CA HIS A 13 10.94 -8.51 6.96
C HIS A 13 11.89 -9.72 6.91
N VAL A 14 11.59 -10.79 7.64
CA VAL A 14 12.44 -11.99 7.70
C VAL A 14 12.46 -12.70 6.35
N ALA A 15 11.31 -12.87 5.73
CA ALA A 15 11.21 -13.48 4.41
C ALA A 15 12.00 -12.67 3.35
N THR A 16 11.93 -11.34 3.40
CA THR A 16 12.68 -10.47 2.50
C THR A 16 14.18 -10.57 2.76
N THR A 17 14.57 -10.60 4.03
CA THR A 17 15.97 -10.78 4.44
C THR A 17 16.55 -12.05 3.83
N VAL A 18 15.88 -13.18 4.07
CA VAL A 18 16.33 -14.49 3.60
C VAL A 18 16.34 -14.52 2.07
N ALA A 19 15.31 -14.00 1.41
CA ALA A 19 15.27 -13.95 -0.04
C ALA A 19 16.43 -13.14 -0.64
N LEU A 20 16.78 -11.98 -0.05
CA LEU A 20 17.91 -11.18 -0.49
C LEU A 20 19.26 -11.89 -0.27
N GLU A 21 19.42 -12.60 0.84
CA GLU A 21 20.63 -13.36 1.16
C GLU A 21 20.80 -14.60 0.27
N GLU A 22 19.72 -15.34 -0.01
CA GLU A 22 19.77 -16.58 -0.77
C GLU A 22 19.74 -16.36 -2.30
N GLN A 23 18.97 -15.38 -2.78
CA GLN A 23 18.71 -15.18 -4.22
C GLN A 23 19.41 -13.95 -4.80
N GLY A 24 20.02 -13.13 -3.94
CA GLY A 24 20.57 -11.83 -4.31
C GLY A 24 19.49 -10.77 -4.54
N ILE A 25 19.93 -9.58 -4.95
CA ILE A 25 19.05 -8.42 -5.15
C ILE A 25 18.35 -8.55 -6.53
N PRO A 26 17.01 -8.58 -6.59
CA PRO A 26 16.25 -8.67 -7.85
C PRO A 26 16.18 -7.31 -8.58
N ASP A 27 15.73 -7.32 -9.84
CA ASP A 27 15.46 -6.09 -10.60
C ASP A 27 14.24 -5.33 -10.06
N LEU A 28 13.28 -6.04 -9.46
CA LEU A 28 12.17 -5.47 -8.70
C LEU A 28 11.90 -6.31 -7.44
N LEU A 29 11.96 -5.65 -6.29
CA LEU A 29 11.53 -6.17 -4.99
C LEU A 29 10.28 -5.43 -4.55
N MET A 30 9.22 -6.17 -4.21
CA MET A 30 7.99 -5.64 -3.64
C MET A 30 7.76 -6.25 -2.26
N VAL A 31 7.54 -5.39 -1.27
CA VAL A 31 7.27 -5.81 0.12
C VAL A 31 6.00 -5.10 0.58
N TYR A 32 5.04 -5.88 1.07
CA TYR A 32 3.76 -5.37 1.55
C TYR A 32 3.63 -5.55 3.06
N PHE A 33 3.17 -4.49 3.73
CA PHE A 33 2.96 -4.43 5.18
C PHE A 33 1.48 -4.21 5.50
N SER A 34 0.73 -5.28 5.77
CA SER A 34 -0.70 -5.22 6.12
C SER A 34 -0.98 -4.71 7.52
N GLY A 35 -0.01 -4.76 8.43
CA GLY A 35 -0.30 -4.54 9.85
C GLY A 35 -0.58 -3.10 10.23
N VAL A 36 -0.20 -2.11 9.41
CA VAL A 36 -0.54 -0.70 9.65
C VAL A 36 -2.06 -0.54 9.56
N ASP A 37 -2.66 -1.04 8.48
CA ASP A 37 -4.10 -1.08 8.26
C ASP A 37 -4.84 -1.76 9.42
N ALA A 38 -4.37 -2.94 9.84
CA ALA A 38 -4.97 -3.66 10.95
C ALA A 38 -4.91 -2.87 12.28
N ALA A 39 -3.75 -2.28 12.60
CA ALA A 39 -3.58 -1.46 13.79
C ALA A 39 -4.46 -0.21 13.75
N GLU A 40 -4.54 0.43 12.59
CA GLU A 40 -5.35 1.62 12.39
C GLU A 40 -6.85 1.33 12.46
N HIS A 41 -7.34 0.21 11.91
CA HIS A 41 -8.73 -0.19 12.10
C HIS A 41 -9.07 -0.35 13.59
N GLN A 42 -8.21 -1.03 14.35
CA GLN A 42 -8.50 -1.39 15.73
C GLN A 42 -8.32 -0.22 16.71
N TYR A 43 -7.30 0.62 16.50
CA TYR A 43 -6.82 1.53 17.53
C TYR A 43 -6.96 3.04 17.23
N TRP A 44 -7.53 3.44 16.09
CA TRP A 44 -7.70 4.85 15.72
C TRP A 44 -8.41 5.68 16.80
N ALA A 45 -9.50 5.16 17.41
CA ALA A 45 -10.24 5.89 18.44
C ALA A 45 -9.45 6.16 19.72
N TYR A 46 -8.45 5.32 20.03
CA TYR A 46 -7.57 5.58 21.17
C TYR A 46 -6.44 6.54 20.81
N TYR A 47 -5.99 6.54 19.54
CA TYR A 47 -4.93 7.41 19.04
C TYR A 47 -5.42 8.85 18.80
N GLN A 48 -6.58 9.01 18.17
CA GLN A 48 -7.23 10.29 17.86
C GLN A 48 -8.64 10.37 18.46
N PRO A 49 -8.78 10.31 19.80
CA PRO A 49 -10.10 10.27 20.46
C PRO A 49 -10.93 11.53 20.21
N ASP A 50 -10.29 12.66 19.91
CA ASP A 50 -10.98 13.92 19.64
C ASP A 50 -11.74 13.94 18.31
N GLU A 51 -11.48 12.99 17.41
CA GLU A 51 -12.19 12.84 16.13
C GLU A 51 -13.54 12.13 16.27
N PHE A 52 -13.87 11.63 17.47
CA PHE A 52 -15.09 10.86 17.72
C PHE A 52 -16.06 11.61 18.63
N SER A 53 -17.35 11.50 18.31
CA SER A 53 -18.44 12.02 19.14
C SER A 53 -18.61 11.21 20.42
N GLN A 54 -18.43 9.89 20.34
CA GLN A 54 -18.35 8.99 21.48
C GLN A 54 -16.90 8.54 21.67
N ARG A 55 -16.34 8.85 22.83
CA ARG A 55 -14.91 8.67 23.11
C ARG A 55 -14.66 7.42 23.93
N PRO A 56 -13.53 6.73 23.74
CA PRO A 56 -13.09 5.71 24.68
C PRO A 56 -12.85 6.28 26.08
N SER A 57 -12.74 5.40 27.08
CA SER A 57 -12.39 5.84 28.43
C SER A 57 -10.98 6.44 28.48
N ALA A 58 -10.73 7.35 29.43
CA ALA A 58 -9.39 7.92 29.61
C ALA A 58 -8.33 6.86 29.95
N GLU A 59 -8.74 5.78 30.64
CA GLU A 59 -7.89 4.63 30.94
C GLU A 59 -7.47 3.89 29.65
N ASP A 60 -8.42 3.61 28.76
CA ASP A 60 -8.13 2.94 27.48
C ASP A 60 -7.27 3.81 26.56
N VAL A 61 -7.54 5.12 26.50
CA VAL A 61 -6.70 6.06 25.73
C VAL A 61 -5.27 6.05 26.26
N ALA A 62 -5.07 6.09 27.59
CA ALA A 62 -3.74 6.01 28.18
C ALA A 62 -3.04 4.67 27.89
N ALA A 63 -3.80 3.57 27.89
CA ALA A 63 -3.27 2.23 27.64
C ALA A 63 -2.98 1.95 26.15
N LEU A 64 -3.76 2.50 25.21
CA LEU A 64 -3.77 2.06 23.82
C LEU A 64 -3.48 3.18 22.80
N GLY A 65 -3.54 4.45 23.18
CA GLY A 65 -3.37 5.57 22.24
C GLY A 65 -2.00 5.65 21.57
N HIS A 66 -1.01 4.95 22.12
CA HIS A 66 0.33 4.86 21.55
C HIS A 66 0.49 3.74 20.51
N VAL A 67 -0.50 2.87 20.31
CA VAL A 67 -0.40 1.68 19.45
C VAL A 67 -0.18 2.07 17.99
N VAL A 68 -1.02 2.94 17.41
CA VAL A 68 -0.88 3.40 16.01
C VAL A 68 0.49 4.06 15.77
N PRO A 69 0.89 5.14 16.49
CA PRO A 69 2.20 5.75 16.26
C PRO A 69 3.38 4.82 16.62
N GLY A 70 3.20 3.90 17.57
CA GLY A 70 4.17 2.86 17.89
C GLY A 70 4.37 1.88 16.73
N TYR A 71 3.28 1.49 16.06
CA TYR A 71 3.32 0.60 14.92
C TYR A 71 4.00 1.25 13.71
N TYR A 72 3.73 2.54 13.45
CA TYR A 72 4.47 3.30 12.43
C TYR A 72 5.98 3.33 12.71
N ARG A 73 6.40 3.57 13.96
CA ARG A 73 7.83 3.53 14.34
C ARG A 73 8.43 2.13 14.15
N TYR A 74 7.66 1.08 14.42
CA TYR A 74 8.10 -0.30 14.18
C TYR A 74 8.32 -0.57 12.68
N ILE A 75 7.37 -0.16 11.83
CA ILE A 75 7.52 -0.29 10.36
C ILE A 75 8.66 0.57 9.82
N ASP A 76 8.82 1.80 10.30
CA ASP A 76 9.94 2.68 9.93
C ASP A 76 11.30 2.03 10.23
N ALA A 77 11.46 1.39 11.39
CA ALA A 77 12.67 0.64 11.73
C ALA A 77 12.92 -0.53 10.77
N ILE A 78 11.89 -1.31 10.43
CA ILE A 78 11.98 -2.41 9.47
C ILE A 78 12.38 -1.89 8.08
N VAL A 79 11.73 -0.83 7.60
CA VAL A 79 12.07 -0.21 6.31
C VAL A 79 13.51 0.27 6.34
N GLY A 80 13.94 0.96 7.41
CA GLY A 80 15.32 1.38 7.59
C GLY A 80 16.33 0.24 7.53
N ASP A 81 16.01 -0.93 8.11
CA ASP A 81 16.86 -2.11 8.05
C ASP A 81 16.91 -2.76 6.66
N LEU A 82 15.79 -2.80 5.94
CA LEU A 82 15.76 -3.24 4.54
C LEU A 82 16.59 -2.31 3.65
N LEU A 83 16.45 -0.99 3.81
CA LEU A 83 17.18 0.01 3.04
C LEU A 83 18.70 -0.11 3.20
N LYS A 84 19.20 -0.52 4.37
CA LYS A 84 20.64 -0.75 4.59
C LYS A 84 21.22 -1.87 3.73
N ARG A 85 20.38 -2.78 3.25
CA ARG A 85 20.77 -3.97 2.46
C ARG A 85 20.62 -3.77 0.96
N LEU A 86 19.88 -2.75 0.54
CA LEU A 86 19.72 -2.43 -0.87
C LEU A 86 20.99 -1.76 -1.42
N PRO A 87 21.22 -1.84 -2.75
CA PRO A 87 22.26 -1.07 -3.42
C PRO A 87 22.08 0.43 -3.16
N LYS A 88 23.19 1.18 -3.12
CA LYS A 88 23.15 2.63 -2.90
C LYS A 88 22.48 3.40 -4.03
N ASP A 89 22.42 2.79 -5.21
CA ASP A 89 21.80 3.28 -6.43
C ASP A 89 20.39 2.68 -6.67
N ALA A 90 19.82 1.99 -5.68
CA ALA A 90 18.45 1.52 -5.78
C ALA A 90 17.45 2.69 -5.86
N LEU A 91 16.50 2.59 -6.78
CA LEU A 91 15.27 3.38 -6.74
C LEU A 91 14.30 2.74 -5.76
N VAL A 92 13.92 3.49 -4.73
CA VAL A 92 12.97 3.09 -3.71
C VAL A 92 11.65 3.81 -3.95
N VAL A 93 10.57 3.04 -3.95
CA VAL A 93 9.20 3.56 -4.00
C VAL A 93 8.47 3.13 -2.74
N VAL A 94 7.98 4.09 -1.97
CA VAL A 94 7.10 3.84 -0.80
C VAL A 94 5.73 4.40 -1.13
N LEU A 95 4.70 3.58 -1.04
CA LEU A 95 3.34 3.98 -1.36
C LEU A 95 2.33 3.28 -0.45
N SER A 96 1.13 3.85 -0.37
CA SER A 96 -0.05 3.23 0.24
C SER A 96 -1.15 3.08 -0.79
N ASP A 97 -1.93 2.02 -0.69
CA ASP A 97 -3.15 1.78 -1.48
C ASP A 97 -4.27 2.76 -1.11
N HIS A 98 -4.38 3.10 0.17
CA HIS A 98 -5.34 4.08 0.68
C HIS A 98 -4.79 4.85 1.90
N GLY A 99 -5.57 5.81 2.40
CA GLY A 99 -5.35 6.40 3.72
C GLY A 99 -6.29 5.80 4.77
N GLN A 100 -6.29 6.41 5.96
CA GLN A 100 -7.19 6.07 7.06
C GLN A 100 -7.76 7.32 7.73
N GLY A 101 -9.00 7.22 8.19
CA GLY A 101 -9.65 8.22 9.05
C GLY A 101 -10.58 7.57 10.09
N PRO A 102 -11.29 8.40 10.88
CA PRO A 102 -12.18 7.92 11.93
C PRO A 102 -13.41 7.23 11.33
N ASN A 103 -13.86 6.14 11.96
CA ASN A 103 -15.13 5.51 11.62
C ASN A 103 -16.29 6.31 12.26
N PRO A 104 -17.17 6.96 11.47
CA PRO A 104 -18.28 7.75 12.01
C PRO A 104 -19.30 6.88 12.78
N ASN A 105 -19.30 5.57 12.55
CA ASN A 105 -20.17 4.60 13.22
C ASN A 105 -19.52 3.96 14.45
N TYR A 106 -18.37 4.44 14.91
CA TYR A 106 -17.71 3.93 16.11
C TYR A 106 -18.62 4.03 17.35
N ARG A 107 -18.61 2.97 18.17
CA ARG A 107 -19.36 2.85 19.42
C ARG A 107 -18.44 2.21 20.47
N PRO A 108 -18.01 2.95 21.50
CA PRO A 108 -17.06 2.42 22.49
C PRO A 108 -17.62 1.24 23.30
N GLU A 109 -18.94 1.17 23.48
CA GLU A 109 -19.66 0.08 24.14
C GLU A 109 -19.79 -1.19 23.28
N VAL A 110 -19.58 -1.07 21.97
CA VAL A 110 -19.63 -2.20 21.03
C VAL A 110 -18.22 -2.72 20.84
N THR A 111 -17.82 -3.65 21.72
CA THR A 111 -16.52 -4.32 21.65
C THR A 111 -16.43 -5.29 20.47
N ILE A 112 -17.56 -5.68 19.89
CA ILE A 112 -17.66 -6.53 18.70
C ILE A 112 -18.79 -5.95 17.86
N SER A 113 -18.49 -5.36 16.70
CA SER A 113 -19.55 -5.00 15.76
C SER A 113 -20.36 -6.25 15.38
N GLU A 114 -21.61 -6.10 14.96
CA GLU A 114 -22.40 -7.21 14.40
C GLU A 114 -21.71 -7.90 13.20
N TYR A 115 -20.66 -7.27 12.65
CA TYR A 115 -19.76 -7.74 11.59
C TYR A 115 -18.37 -8.21 12.08
N GLY A 116 -18.20 -8.45 13.39
CA GLY A 116 -17.04 -9.15 13.94
C GLY A 116 -15.72 -8.37 13.99
N LYS A 117 -15.70 -7.04 13.76
CA LYS A 117 -14.46 -6.26 13.81
C LYS A 117 -14.53 -4.98 14.64
N TRP A 118 -13.50 -4.81 15.45
CA TRP A 118 -13.06 -3.59 16.11
C TRP A 118 -12.68 -2.56 15.05
N VAL A 119 -13.64 -1.77 14.56
CA VAL A 119 -13.38 -0.80 13.50
C VAL A 119 -13.60 0.61 14.04
N SER A 120 -12.57 1.17 14.64
CA SER A 120 -12.50 2.59 14.98
C SER A 120 -11.94 3.44 13.84
N GLY A 121 -11.08 2.89 12.99
CA GLY A 121 -10.61 3.53 11.76
C GLY A 121 -11.28 2.95 10.51
N THR A 122 -11.46 3.75 9.45
CA THR A 122 -12.01 3.34 8.15
C THR A 122 -11.41 4.16 7.01
N HIS A 123 -11.68 3.76 5.77
CA HIS A 123 -11.17 4.40 4.56
C HIS A 123 -12.17 5.35 3.87
N GLY A 124 -13.45 5.30 4.26
CA GLY A 124 -14.53 5.97 3.51
C GLY A 124 -14.39 7.48 3.38
N GLU A 125 -13.93 8.15 4.43
CA GLU A 125 -13.63 9.60 4.44
C GLU A 125 -12.14 9.87 4.67
N ALA A 126 -11.30 8.87 4.41
CA ALA A 126 -9.87 8.97 4.64
C ALA A 126 -9.20 9.97 3.68
N PRO A 127 -8.10 10.62 4.11
CA PRO A 127 -7.24 11.35 3.21
C PRO A 127 -6.63 10.41 2.15
N PRO A 128 -6.12 10.95 1.02
CA PRO A 128 -5.36 10.15 0.07
C PRO A 128 -4.17 9.44 0.71
N GLY A 129 -3.81 8.26 0.18
CA GLY A 129 -2.59 7.56 0.56
C GLY A 129 -1.32 8.33 0.18
N ILE A 130 -0.16 7.74 0.46
CA ILE A 130 1.14 8.34 0.18
C ILE A 130 1.79 7.74 -1.07
N LEU A 131 2.65 8.52 -1.72
CA LEU A 131 3.56 8.06 -2.77
C LEU A 131 4.87 8.85 -2.64
N LEU A 132 5.97 8.12 -2.53
CA LEU A 132 7.33 8.64 -2.37
C LEU A 132 8.24 7.88 -3.33
N PHE A 133 9.04 8.63 -4.09
CA PHE A 133 10.16 8.11 -4.85
C PHE A 133 11.45 8.61 -4.21
N SER A 134 12.47 7.76 -4.10
CA SER A 134 13.78 8.13 -3.58
C SER A 134 14.86 7.29 -4.25
N GLY A 135 15.89 7.94 -4.80
CA GLY A 135 17.01 7.26 -5.44
C GLY A 135 17.52 8.01 -6.66
N PRO A 136 18.43 7.40 -7.44
CA PRO A 136 18.97 8.00 -8.65
C PRO A 136 17.87 8.40 -9.64
N GLY A 137 18.03 9.57 -10.26
CA GLY A 137 17.10 10.05 -11.28
C GLY A 137 15.78 10.62 -10.76
N VAL A 138 15.50 10.54 -9.46
CA VAL A 138 14.31 11.16 -8.86
C VAL A 138 14.51 12.67 -8.77
N LYS A 139 13.50 13.43 -9.20
CA LYS A 139 13.47 14.88 -9.09
C LYS A 139 13.01 15.28 -7.67
N PRO A 140 13.77 16.11 -6.93
CA PRO A 140 13.30 16.64 -5.65
C PRO A 140 12.03 17.49 -5.81
N GLY A 141 11.02 17.22 -4.99
CA GLY A 141 9.79 18.02 -4.94
C GLY A 141 8.53 17.18 -4.79
N ARG A 142 7.38 17.80 -5.06
CA ARG A 142 6.08 17.13 -5.09
C ARG A 142 5.80 16.61 -6.49
N VAL A 143 5.35 15.37 -6.58
CA VAL A 143 4.91 14.72 -7.83
C VAL A 143 3.55 15.26 -8.30
N GLY A 144 2.72 15.76 -7.37
CA GLY A 144 1.38 16.25 -7.66
C GLY A 144 0.33 15.16 -7.44
N HIS A 145 -0.78 15.23 -8.17
CA HIS A 145 -1.87 14.26 -8.04
C HIS A 145 -1.59 13.00 -8.86
N THR A 146 -1.69 11.85 -8.19
CA THR A 146 -1.50 10.51 -8.75
C THR A 146 -2.59 9.58 -8.25
N THR A 147 -2.84 8.52 -8.99
CA THR A 147 -3.79 7.46 -8.64
C THR A 147 -3.08 6.12 -8.49
N VAL A 148 -3.70 5.17 -7.78
CA VAL A 148 -3.17 3.80 -7.68
C VAL A 148 -2.98 3.15 -9.06
N PHE A 149 -3.77 3.55 -10.05
CA PHE A 149 -3.66 3.06 -11.43
C PHE A 149 -2.38 3.49 -12.14
N ASP A 150 -1.71 4.55 -11.66
CA ASP A 150 -0.48 5.07 -12.25
C ASP A 150 0.76 4.27 -11.81
N ILE A 151 0.65 3.47 -10.75
CA ILE A 151 1.79 2.75 -10.16
C ILE A 151 2.30 1.66 -11.10
N ALA A 152 1.43 0.74 -11.54
CA ALA A 152 1.81 -0.34 -12.43
C ALA A 152 2.48 0.13 -13.74
N PRO A 153 1.89 1.06 -14.53
CA PRO A 153 2.54 1.55 -15.74
C PRO A 153 3.86 2.27 -15.45
N THR A 154 3.99 2.94 -14.31
CA THR A 154 5.26 3.60 -13.91
C THR A 154 6.35 2.59 -13.60
N LEU A 155 6.07 1.56 -12.80
CA LEU A 155 7.04 0.51 -12.47
C LEU A 155 7.48 -0.26 -13.71
N LEU A 156 6.56 -0.55 -14.64
CA LEU A 156 6.91 -1.17 -15.92
C LEU A 156 7.85 -0.30 -16.74
N ALA A 157 7.54 0.99 -16.89
CA ALA A 157 8.38 1.91 -17.64
C ALA A 157 9.78 2.04 -17.04
N LEU A 158 9.89 2.05 -15.71
CA LEU A 158 11.19 2.06 -15.01
C LEU A 158 12.02 0.79 -15.26
N LEU A 159 11.36 -0.34 -15.51
CA LEU A 159 12.00 -1.60 -15.91
C LEU A 159 12.29 -1.69 -17.41
N GLY A 160 12.06 -0.61 -18.17
CA GLY A 160 12.21 -0.59 -19.62
C GLY A 160 11.10 -1.33 -20.37
N ILE A 161 9.98 -1.64 -19.71
CA ILE A 161 8.83 -2.32 -20.29
C ILE A 161 7.75 -1.28 -20.61
N PRO A 162 7.31 -1.13 -21.87
CA PRO A 162 6.24 -0.19 -22.20
C PRO A 162 4.90 -0.62 -21.55
N PRO A 163 4.09 0.32 -21.04
CA PRO A 163 2.76 0.02 -20.54
C PRO A 163 1.81 -0.41 -21.67
N THR A 164 0.71 -1.07 -21.33
CA THR A 164 -0.29 -1.54 -22.31
C THR A 164 -1.48 -0.59 -22.41
N GLN A 165 -2.20 -0.67 -23.54
CA GLN A 165 -3.38 0.17 -23.80
C GLN A 165 -4.53 0.00 -22.79
N ASP A 166 -4.67 -1.18 -22.18
CA ASP A 166 -5.72 -1.52 -21.21
C ASP A 166 -5.42 -1.06 -19.77
N MET A 167 -4.23 -0.52 -19.49
CA MET A 167 -3.94 0.09 -18.20
C MET A 167 -4.60 1.48 -18.10
N PRO A 168 -5.49 1.75 -17.13
CA PRO A 168 -6.18 3.04 -17.07
C PRO A 168 -5.26 4.19 -16.64
N GLY A 169 -4.19 3.92 -15.89
CA GLY A 169 -3.26 4.95 -15.40
C GLY A 169 -2.10 5.26 -16.35
N ARG A 170 -1.36 6.33 -16.06
CA ARG A 170 -0.23 6.83 -16.85
C ARG A 170 1.10 6.58 -16.15
N VAL A 171 2.19 6.73 -16.90
CA VAL A 171 3.54 6.80 -16.32
C VAL A 171 3.70 8.15 -15.59
N VAL A 172 4.13 8.10 -14.34
CA VAL A 172 4.38 9.27 -13.47
C VAL A 172 5.75 9.88 -13.80
N THR A 173 5.88 10.42 -15.01
CA THR A 173 7.15 10.94 -15.54
C THR A 173 7.69 12.16 -14.78
N GLU A 174 6.80 12.94 -14.17
CA GLU A 174 7.14 14.17 -13.46
C GLU A 174 7.88 13.95 -12.12
N ALA A 175 7.92 12.69 -11.64
CA ALA A 175 8.73 12.30 -10.50
C ALA A 175 10.24 12.23 -10.83
N PHE A 176 10.62 12.30 -12.10
CA PHE A 176 11.99 12.07 -12.56
C PHE A 176 12.63 13.30 -13.21
N VAL A 177 13.96 13.38 -13.12
CA VAL A 177 14.75 14.41 -13.83
C VAL A 177 14.63 14.21 -15.35
N PRO A 178 14.83 15.27 -16.17
CA PRO A 178 14.62 15.20 -17.63
C PRO A 178 15.29 14.00 -18.30
N GLU A 179 16.53 13.69 -17.91
CA GLU A 179 17.33 12.61 -18.49
C GLU A 179 16.67 11.24 -18.32
N VAL A 180 16.11 10.97 -17.13
CA VAL A 180 15.40 9.71 -16.88
C VAL A 180 14.03 9.74 -17.53
N ARG A 181 13.29 10.84 -17.36
CA ARG A 181 11.95 11.03 -17.92
C ARG A 181 11.91 10.77 -19.43
N GLU A 182 12.89 11.27 -20.18
CA GLU A 182 12.97 11.13 -21.64
C GLU A 182 13.35 9.71 -22.07
N SER A 183 13.95 8.92 -21.19
CA SER A 183 14.31 7.52 -21.45
C SER A 183 13.18 6.53 -21.18
N LEU A 184 12.14 6.93 -20.45
CA LEU A 184 11.04 6.04 -20.06
C LEU A 184 10.17 5.68 -21.28
N PRO A 185 9.90 4.38 -21.54
CA PRO A 185 8.98 3.98 -22.58
C PRO A 185 7.54 4.29 -22.16
N THR A 186 7.04 5.46 -22.53
CA THR A 186 5.66 5.90 -22.23
C THR A 186 4.64 5.48 -23.28
N ASP A 187 5.12 5.10 -24.47
CA ASP A 187 4.26 4.67 -25.56
C ASP A 187 3.56 3.37 -25.21
N ARG A 188 2.23 3.38 -25.35
CA ARG A 188 1.40 2.23 -25.00
C ARG A 188 1.39 1.22 -26.12
N VAL A 189 1.85 0.02 -25.83
CA VAL A 189 1.79 -1.09 -26.79
C VAL A 189 0.42 -1.75 -26.77
N ALA A 190 0.04 -2.33 -27.92
CA ALA A 190 -1.11 -3.22 -27.98
C ALA A 190 -0.90 -4.39 -27.01
N ARG A 191 -2.00 -4.90 -26.46
CA ARG A 191 -2.02 -5.95 -25.44
C ARG A 191 -1.06 -7.10 -25.79
N THR A 192 -0.06 -7.32 -24.94
CA THR A 192 0.97 -8.38 -25.13
C THR A 192 0.62 -9.70 -24.45
N PHE A 193 -0.38 -9.73 -23.57
CA PHE A 193 -0.91 -10.97 -23.01
C PHE A 193 -2.00 -11.54 -23.92
N MET A 194 -1.77 -12.75 -24.44
CA MET A 194 -2.89 -13.64 -24.78
C MET A 194 -3.79 -13.69 -23.54
N PRO A 195 -5.13 -13.60 -23.69
CA PRO A 195 -6.00 -13.78 -22.55
C PRO A 195 -5.63 -15.12 -21.92
N MET A 196 -5.08 -15.11 -20.70
CA MET A 196 -5.33 -16.25 -19.83
C MET A 196 -6.85 -16.29 -19.78
N GLU A 197 -7.44 -17.35 -20.33
CA GLU A 197 -8.81 -17.69 -20.01
C GLU A 197 -8.82 -17.95 -18.50
N PHE A 198 -8.94 -16.89 -17.70
CA PHE A 198 -9.64 -16.98 -16.46
C PHE A 198 -11.06 -17.35 -16.89
N ALA A 199 -11.34 -18.66 -16.93
CA ALA A 199 -12.69 -19.11 -16.74
C ALA A 199 -13.18 -18.31 -15.53
N PRO A 200 -14.21 -17.44 -15.69
CA PRO A 200 -14.73 -16.74 -14.53
C PRO A 200 -15.01 -17.84 -13.50
N PRO A 201 -14.57 -17.69 -12.23
CA PRO A 201 -15.03 -18.61 -11.22
C PRO A 201 -16.54 -18.65 -11.39
N THR A 202 -17.08 -19.87 -11.58
CA THR A 202 -18.52 -20.11 -11.57
C THR A 202 -19.04 -19.27 -10.42
N PRO A 203 -20.06 -18.41 -10.59
CA PRO A 203 -20.49 -17.52 -9.53
C PRO A 203 -21.05 -18.38 -8.39
N ALA A 204 -20.17 -18.85 -7.52
CA ALA A 204 -20.47 -19.11 -6.14
C ALA A 204 -21.01 -17.78 -5.64
N ALA A 205 -22.18 -17.81 -5.01
CA ALA A 205 -22.75 -16.65 -4.35
C ALA A 205 -21.60 -15.90 -3.66
N ALA A 206 -21.33 -14.67 -4.11
CA ALA A 206 -20.16 -13.94 -3.69
C ALA A 206 -20.15 -13.94 -2.16
N ASP A 207 -19.10 -14.54 -1.58
CA ASP A 207 -18.96 -14.71 -0.15
C ASP A 207 -19.21 -13.34 0.51
N PRO A 208 -20.23 -13.21 1.38
CA PRO A 208 -20.56 -11.95 2.02
C PRO A 208 -19.34 -11.31 2.69
N ASP A 209 -18.46 -12.14 3.26
CA ASP A 209 -17.24 -11.69 3.94
C ASP A 209 -16.21 -11.15 2.93
N LEU A 210 -16.13 -11.74 1.73
CA LEU A 210 -15.29 -11.25 0.65
C LEU A 210 -15.83 -9.93 0.08
N LEU A 211 -17.14 -9.82 -0.13
CA LEU A 211 -17.76 -8.58 -0.59
C LEU A 211 -17.60 -7.46 0.44
N GLU A 212 -17.76 -7.77 1.72
CA GLU A 212 -17.54 -6.83 2.81
C GLU A 212 -16.07 -6.44 2.90
N LYS A 213 -15.14 -7.38 2.75
CA LYS A 213 -13.71 -7.10 2.65
C LYS A 213 -13.41 -6.17 1.46
N LEU A 214 -13.96 -6.44 0.28
CA LEU A 214 -13.76 -5.60 -0.91
C LEU A 214 -14.39 -4.21 -0.76
N ARG A 215 -15.53 -4.08 -0.04
CA ARG A 215 -16.11 -2.79 0.35
C ARG A 215 -15.24 -2.05 1.36
N SER A 216 -14.73 -2.76 2.38
CA SER A 216 -13.81 -2.17 3.37
C SER A 216 -12.56 -1.64 2.67
N LEU A 217 -12.00 -2.39 1.72
CA LEU A 217 -10.85 -1.98 0.91
C LEU A 217 -11.19 -0.93 -0.17
N GLY A 218 -12.43 -0.46 -0.27
CA GLY A 218 -12.85 0.59 -1.22
C GLY A 218 -12.96 0.16 -2.69
N TYR A 219 -12.84 -1.14 -3.00
CA TYR A 219 -12.96 -1.66 -4.37
C TYR A 219 -14.40 -1.72 -4.88
N ILE A 220 -15.37 -1.75 -3.98
CA ILE A 220 -16.81 -1.81 -4.30
C ILE A 220 -17.52 -0.70 -3.53
N ARG A 221 -18.31 0.11 -4.24
CA ARG A 221 -19.16 1.16 -3.67
C ARG A 221 -20.57 0.66 -3.41
#